data_AF-A0A1V5RHH6-F1
#
_entry.id   AF-A0A1V5RHH6-F1
#
_cell.length_a   1.000
_cell.length_b   1.000
_cell.length_c   1.000
_cell.angle_alpha   90.00
_cell.angle_beta   90.00
_cell.angle_gamma   90.00
#
_symmetry.space_group_name_H-M   'P 1'
#
loop_
_entity.id
_entity.type
_entity.pdbx_description
1 polymer ?
#
loop_
_entity_poly.entity_id
_entity_poly.type
_entity_poly.pdbx_seq_one_letter_code
_entity_poly.pdbx_strand_id
1 'polypeptide(L)' 'MLVELKPATLAARDETPSRVILRLQEIAGHATTVEVQAALPVRRAWLTTPTEQPIAELPTGPLRVPVAARALVTLLLEM' A
#
# COMPACT_ATOMS: atom_id res chain seq x y z
N MET A 1 -13.35 13.33 12.90
CA MET A 1 -12.94 12.36 11.87
C MET A 1 -12.01 11.37 12.55
N LEU A 2 -12.44 10.12 12.76
CA LEU A 2 -11.60 9.09 13.40
C LEU A 2 -10.69 8.50 12.32
N VAL A 3 -9.38 8.56 12.51
CA VAL A 3 -8.40 7.88 11.64
C VAL A 3 -8.09 6.55 12.31
N GLU A 4 -8.54 5.45 11.73
CA GLU A 4 -8.18 4.11 12.18
C GLU A 4 -6.86 3.72 11.52
N LEU A 5 -5.79 3.57 12.32
CA LEU A 5 -4.48 3.14 11.85
C LEU A 5 -4.34 1.64 12.08
N LYS A 6 -4.06 0.88 11.01
CA LYS A 6 -3.78 -0.56 11.09
C LYS A 6 -2.27 -0.81 10.95
N PRO A 7 -1.60 -1.40 11.96
CA PRO A 7 -0.16 -1.66 11.89
C PRO A 7 0.16 -2.84 10.96
N ALA A 8 1.29 -2.75 10.25
CA ALA A 8 1.91 -3.86 9.54
C ALA A 8 3.38 -3.97 9.96
N THR A 9 3.82 -5.17 10.36
CA THR A 9 5.18 -5.41 10.87
C THR A 9 6.12 -5.86 9.75
N LEU A 10 7.25 -5.17 9.58
CA LEU A 10 8.34 -5.57 8.67
C LEU A 10 9.24 -6.61 9.35
N ALA A 11 9.39 -7.79 8.74
CA ALA A 11 10.46 -8.73 9.09
C ALA A 11 11.69 -8.42 8.25
N ALA A 12 12.67 -7.72 8.82
CA ALA A 12 13.91 -7.39 8.12
C ALA A 12 14.96 -8.51 8.27
N ARG A 13 15.47 -9.02 7.16
CA ARG A 13 16.81 -9.61 7.05
C ARG A 13 17.45 -9.17 5.73
N ASP A 14 18.68 -8.66 5.85
CA ASP A 14 19.68 -8.37 4.83
C ASP A 14 19.43 -7.26 3.79
N GLU A 15 20.56 -6.72 3.30
CA GLU A 15 20.85 -5.51 2.52
C GLU A 15 20.10 -5.33 1.19
N THR A 16 19.03 -6.07 0.97
CA THR A 16 18.05 -5.82 -0.09
C THR A 16 17.04 -4.76 0.33
N PRO A 17 16.57 -3.88 -0.59
CA PRO A 17 15.46 -2.98 -0.29
C PRO A 17 14.30 -3.81 0.27
N SER A 18 13.80 -3.42 1.43
CA SER A 18 12.77 -4.20 2.10
C SER A 18 11.49 -4.03 1.31
N ARG A 19 11.03 -5.12 0.69
CA ARG A 19 9.79 -5.16 -0.10
C ARG A 19 8.62 -5.51 0.80
N VAL A 20 7.60 -4.66 0.80
CA VAL A 20 6.34 -4.90 1.51
C VAL A 20 5.21 -4.99 0.50
N ILE A 21 4.43 -6.06 0.59
CA ILE A 21 3.17 -6.19 -0.14
C ILE A 21 2.04 -5.76 0.78
N LEU A 22 1.29 -4.73 0.39
CA LEU A 22 0.07 -4.30 1.07
C LEU A 22 -1.15 -4.66 0.22
N ARG A 23 -2.14 -5.29 0.84
CA ARG A 23 -3.43 -5.60 0.20
C ARG A 23 -4.52 -4.84 0.93
N LEU A 24 -5.17 -3.93 0.22
CA LEU A 24 -6.24 -3.08 0.72
C LEU A 24 -7.57 -3.59 0.18
N GLN A 25 -8.49 -3.94 1.08
CA GLN A 25 -9.84 -4.37 0.71
C GLN A 25 -10.86 -3.39 1.26
N GLU A 26 -11.67 -2.83 0.37
CA GLU A 26 -12.83 -2.03 0.73
C GLU A 26 -14.01 -2.97 1.07
N ILE A 27 -14.61 -2.81 2.24
CA ILE A 27 -15.66 -3.72 2.76
C ILE A 27 -17.00 -3.02 3.05
N ALA A 28 -17.02 -1.70 3.15
CA ALA A 28 -18.22 -0.92 3.42
C ALA A 28 -19.08 -0.71 2.16
N GLY A 29 -18.55 -0.98 0.98
CA GLY A 29 -19.28 -0.88 -0.29
C GLY A 29 -19.29 0.52 -0.89
N HIS A 30 -18.37 1.38 -0.49
CA HIS A 30 -18.26 2.75 -0.99
C HIS A 30 -16.82 3.05 -1.43
N ALA A 31 -16.66 3.78 -2.54
CA ALA A 31 -15.35 4.20 -2.99
C ALA A 31 -14.67 5.07 -1.92
N THR A 32 -13.40 4.80 -1.65
CA THR A 32 -12.63 5.48 -0.60
C THR A 32 -11.22 5.80 -1.09
N THR A 33 -10.54 6.72 -0.41
CA THR A 33 -9.11 6.99 -0.62
C THR A 33 -8.38 6.64 0.66
N VAL A 34 -7.41 5.74 0.56
CA VAL A 34 -6.57 5.32 1.67
C VAL A 34 -5.26 6.07 1.59
N GLU A 35 -4.87 6.74 2.67
CA GLU A 35 -3.53 7.30 2.82
C GLU A 35 -2.66 6.29 3.60
N VAL A 36 -1.57 5.85 2.98
CA VAL A 36 -0.64 4.89 3.58
C VAL A 36 0.48 5.68 4.25
N GLN A 37 0.64 5.48 5.56
CA GLN A 37 1.73 6.04 6.34
C GLN A 37 2.68 4.93 6.76
N ALA A 38 3.97 5.11 6.47
CA ALA A 38 5.01 4.17 6.80
C ALA A 38 5.99 4.79 7.80
N ALA A 39 6.47 3.99 8.77
CA ALA A 39 7.45 4.45 9.75
C ALA A 39 8.86 4.61 9.16
N LEU A 40 9.14 3.95 8.04
CA LEU A 40 10.39 4.10 7.27
C LEU A 40 10.08 4.76 5.92
N PRO A 41 11.05 5.47 5.30
CA PRO A 41 10.86 6.09 4.00
C PRO A 41 10.52 5.07 2.91
N VAL A 42 9.42 5.29 2.19
CA VAL A 42 9.08 4.54 0.97
C VAL A 42 9.85 5.15 -0.20
N ARG A 43 10.76 4.40 -0.80
CA ARG A 43 11.54 4.85 -1.97
C ARG A 43 10.74 4.75 -3.25
N ARG A 44 10.00 3.65 -3.42
CA ARG A 44 9.16 3.40 -4.60
C ARG A 44 7.88 2.67 -4.18
N ALA A 45 6.80 2.97 -4.87
CA ALA A 45 5.49 2.35 -4.64
C ALA A 45 4.86 2.00 -5.97
N TRP A 46 4.24 0.82 -6.07
CA TRP A 46 3.51 0.42 -7.27
C TRP A 46 2.15 -0.13 -6.93
N LEU A 47 1.19 0.16 -7.79
CA LEU A 47 0.01 -0.67 -7.95
C LEU A 47 0.43 -1.97 -8.65
N THR A 48 -0.04 -3.10 -8.15
CA THR A 48 0.26 -4.41 -8.73
C THR A 48 -1.01 -5.20 -9.02
N THR A 49 -0.86 -6.27 -9.80
CA THR A 49 -1.87 -7.32 -9.88
C THR A 49 -2.00 -8.06 -8.53
N PRO A 50 -3.03 -8.89 -8.35
CA PRO A 50 -3.12 -9.80 -7.19
C PRO A 50 -1.94 -10.79 -7.08
N THR A 51 -1.22 -11.01 -8.18
CA THR A 51 -0.01 -11.84 -8.27
C THR A 51 1.28 -11.02 -8.21
N GLU A 52 1.20 -9.77 -7.74
CA GLU A 52 2.36 -8.91 -7.42
C GLU A 52 3.16 -8.43 -8.65
N GLN A 53 2.56 -8.51 -9.84
CA GLN A 53 3.16 -7.96 -11.06
C GLN A 53 2.89 -6.44 -11.11
N PRO A 54 3.92 -5.59 -11.31
CA PRO A 54 3.73 -4.14 -11.37
C PRO A 54 2.82 -3.70 -12.51
N ILE A 55 1.89 -2.79 -12.22
CA ILE A 55 0.97 -2.18 -13.20
C ILE A 55 1.37 -0.72 -13.42
N ALA A 56 1.49 0.06 -12.34
CA ALA A 56 1.78 1.48 -12.39
C ALA A 56 2.55 1.92 -11.14
N GLU A 57 3.57 2.76 -11.33
CA GLU A 57 4.29 3.40 -10.22
C GLU A 57 3.46 4.54 -9.65
N LEU A 58 3.42 4.64 -8.33
CA LEU A 58 2.69 5.64 -7.57
C LEU A 58 3.66 6.66 -6.97
N PRO A 59 3.25 7.93 -6.85
CA PRO A 59 4.07 8.94 -6.20
C PRO A 59 4.30 8.60 -4.71
N THR A 60 5.55 8.67 -4.27
CA THR A 60 5.98 8.36 -2.90
C THR A 60 5.93 9.55 -1.93
N GLY A 61 5.24 10.64 -2.32
CA GLY A 61 4.84 11.70 -1.41
C GLY A 61 3.74 11.22 -0.44
N PRO A 62 2.66 11.96 -0.17
CA PRO A 62 1.52 11.35 0.51
C PRO A 62 0.99 10.21 -0.36
N LEU A 63 1.26 8.96 0.04
CA LEU A 63 0.89 7.78 -0.73
C LEU A 63 -0.61 7.54 -0.58
N ARG A 64 -1.37 8.11 -1.52
CA ARG A 64 -2.82 8.05 -1.55
C ARG A 64 -3.28 7.08 -2.62
N VAL A 65 -4.12 6.14 -2.21
CA VAL A 65 -4.56 5.04 -3.06
C VAL A 65 -6.08 5.08 -3.15
N PRO A 66 -6.64 5.41 -4.33
CA PRO A 66 -8.08 5.29 -4.55
C PRO A 66 -8.46 3.81 -4.59
N VAL A 67 -9.46 3.43 -3.81
CA VAL A 67 -10.01 2.08 -3.75
C VAL A 67 -11.49 2.15 -4.10
N ALA A 68 -11.90 1.50 -5.18
CA ALA A 68 -13.30 1.46 -5.59
C ALA A 68 -14.15 0.64 -4.60
N ALA A 69 -15.46 0.83 -4.65
CA ALA A 69 -16.40 0.07 -3.82
C ALA A 69 -16.20 -1.45 -4.01
N ARG A 70 -16.06 -2.17 -2.89
CA ARG A 70 -15.81 -3.63 -2.84
C ARG A 70 -14.54 -4.08 -3.57
N ALA A 71 -13.61 -3.19 -3.86
CA ALA A 71 -12.38 -3.53 -4.58
C ALA A 71 -11.30 -4.08 -3.64
N LEU A 72 -10.42 -4.90 -4.23
CA LEU A 72 -9.15 -5.31 -3.65
C LEU A 72 -8.02 -4.66 -4.46
N VAL A 73 -7.14 -3.93 -3.78
CA VAL A 73 -5.99 -3.26 -4.38
C VAL A 73 -4.71 -3.81 -3.76
N THR A 74 -3.74 -4.19 -4.59
CA THR A 74 -2.43 -4.66 -4.14
C THR A 74 -1.38 -3.62 -4.45
N LEU A 75 -0.51 -3.35 -3.47
CA LEU A 75 0.61 -2.43 -3.56
C LEU A 75 1.90 -3.15 -3.24
N LEU A 76 2.97 -2.79 -3.96
CA LEU A 76 4.34 -3.11 -3.61
C LEU A 76 5.03 -1.83 -3.15
N LEU A 77 5.59 -1.85 -1.94
CA LEU A 77 6.43 -0.78 -1.40
C LEU A 77 7.87 -1.26 -1.32
N GLU A 78 8.80 -0.45 -1.82
CA GLU A 78 10.24 -0.62 -1.62
C GLU A 78 10.74 0.46 -0.65
N MET A 79 11.36 0.01 0.44
CA MET A 79 11.85 0.83 1.56
C MET A 79 13.38 0.78 1.63
#